data_AF-A0A813CAG8-F1
#
_entry.id   AF-A0A813CAG8-F1
#
_cell.length_a   1.000
_cell.length_b   1.000
_cell.length_c   1.000
_cell.angle_alpha   90.00
_cell.angle_beta   90.00
_cell.angle_gamma   90.00
#
_symmetry.space_group_name_H-M   'P 1'
#
loop_
_entity.id
_entity.type
_entity.pdbx_description
1 polymer ?
#
loop_
_entity_poly.entity_id
_entity_poly.type
_entity_poly.pdbx_seq_one_letter_code
_entity_poly.pdbx_strand_id
1 'polypeptide(L)'
;MVLLRSAWALLLATAQSPYEGVVVPLLEEECLVATKDPGTLAAWRGPTLASLEARAHLAGSFGLESRAAALGHWLTSLLQLFDTHLDAAFRCPALAAQHLQSTAEWSLSLDHPRRARILIQLGNAFKFQALKEFASLYHEIKDAFGTPTDASLEAMPNAPPKRFLPRLHIQYQIMLGQLHDALRVQPKPWLRGAAFGRVEIHSICSYKPDPTSKTTLESPLPDLSVPNHQAYAQRHGYRYVVHTENALPDREAHYSKMYVVYQRMTGQRAHWAFNANRPEDPPPDWIFFIDCDAFFTDFATSVSDLINTYAQGSGPGSDIAHFLVAEDPGGINTGVFLIRNSPWSLRFLERVASSTFTVAWDQSMFFWHMVRGAMEMGLEDFSYPTEVRLVHQAHFNAFVPPASVDWMAHEWQPGNFVRHFAGCPWQEQPCLQMMA
;
A
#
# COMPACT_ATOMS: atom_id res chain seq x y z
N MET A 1 28.84 2.81 -16.65
CA MET A 1 27.76 3.35 -15.80
C MET A 1 28.22 3.92 -14.46
N VAL A 2 29.13 3.29 -13.70
CA VAL A 2 29.66 3.85 -12.44
C VAL A 2 30.42 5.18 -12.66
N LEU A 3 31.12 5.34 -13.78
CA LEU A 3 31.90 6.54 -14.12
C LEU A 3 31.06 7.77 -14.58
N LEU A 4 29.80 7.58 -14.99
CA LEU A 4 28.90 8.70 -15.34
C LEU A 4 28.15 9.24 -14.11
N ARG A 5 27.95 8.42 -13.09
CA ARG A 5 27.42 8.85 -11.78
C ARG A 5 28.35 9.84 -11.08
N SER A 6 29.67 9.69 -11.24
CA SER A 6 30.65 10.55 -10.58
C SER A 6 30.81 11.92 -11.23
N ALA A 7 30.71 12.04 -12.56
CA ALA A 7 30.92 13.30 -13.26
C ALA A 7 29.73 14.28 -13.12
N TRP A 8 28.49 13.78 -13.14
CA TRP A 8 27.28 14.60 -12.98
C TRP A 8 27.03 15.00 -11.51
N ALA A 9 27.30 14.11 -10.56
CA ALA A 9 27.28 14.47 -9.14
C ALA A 9 28.35 15.52 -8.80
N LEU A 10 29.52 15.49 -9.47
CA LEU A 10 30.56 16.54 -9.30
C LEU A 10 30.17 17.90 -9.91
N LEU A 11 29.46 17.90 -11.06
CA LEU A 11 29.03 19.13 -11.73
C LEU A 11 27.90 19.84 -10.96
N LEU A 12 26.99 19.09 -10.33
CA LEU A 12 25.99 19.65 -9.40
C LEU A 12 26.58 20.03 -8.04
N ALA A 13 27.65 19.36 -7.59
CA ALA A 13 28.27 19.66 -6.30
C ALA A 13 29.11 20.95 -6.27
N THR A 14 29.45 21.53 -7.42
CA THR A 14 30.39 22.68 -7.51
C THR A 14 29.75 23.99 -7.96
N ALA A 15 28.59 23.96 -8.62
CA ALA A 15 27.80 25.14 -8.94
C ALA A 15 26.51 25.13 -8.12
N GLN A 16 26.25 26.21 -7.37
CA GLN A 16 24.98 26.39 -6.68
C GLN A 16 23.84 26.39 -7.71
N SER A 17 22.84 25.54 -7.50
CA SER A 17 21.70 25.43 -8.42
C SER A 17 21.01 26.80 -8.59
N PRO A 18 20.61 27.21 -9.81
CA PRO A 18 19.96 28.50 -10.04
C PRO A 18 18.59 28.59 -9.37
N TYR A 19 18.01 27.46 -8.94
CA TYR A 19 16.71 27.39 -8.30
C TYR A 19 16.78 27.49 -6.77
N GLU A 20 17.99 27.55 -6.18
CA GLU A 20 18.17 27.55 -4.73
C GLU A 20 17.37 28.67 -4.03
N GLY A 21 17.30 29.85 -4.68
CA GLY A 21 16.59 31.01 -4.14
C GLY A 21 15.07 30.88 -4.12
N VAL A 22 14.49 29.94 -4.88
CA VAL A 22 13.02 29.75 -4.95
C VAL A 22 12.53 28.52 -4.18
N VAL A 23 13.43 27.64 -3.72
CA VAL A 23 13.05 26.42 -2.98
C VAL A 23 12.31 26.74 -1.68
N VAL A 24 12.84 27.67 -0.88
CA VAL A 24 12.22 28.01 0.42
C VAL A 24 10.84 28.65 0.19
N PRO A 25 10.67 29.72 -0.61
CA PRO A 25 9.35 30.29 -0.86
C PRO A 25 8.33 29.27 -1.39
N LEU A 26 8.75 28.33 -2.25
CA LEU A 26 7.87 27.29 -2.77
C LEU A 26 7.43 26.32 -1.66
N LEU A 27 8.35 25.89 -0.81
CA LEU A 27 8.02 25.02 0.33
C LEU A 27 7.13 25.72 1.36
N GLU A 28 7.27 27.02 1.53
CA GLU A 28 6.38 27.81 2.39
C GLU A 28 4.93 27.84 1.86
N GLU A 29 4.76 27.80 0.54
CA GLU A 29 3.45 27.72 -0.12
C GLU A 29 2.86 26.31 -0.09
N GLU A 30 3.67 25.29 -0.40
CA GLU A 30 3.20 23.92 -0.62
C GLU A 30 3.13 23.07 0.67
N CYS A 31 3.94 23.38 1.67
CA CYS A 31 3.86 22.78 3.00
C CYS A 31 4.06 23.81 4.11
N LEU A 32 2.96 24.38 4.59
CA LEU A 32 2.97 25.39 5.66
C LEU A 32 3.73 24.90 6.93
N VAL A 33 3.72 23.60 7.23
CA VAL A 33 4.46 23.03 8.36
C VAL A 33 5.97 23.24 8.22
N ALA A 34 6.50 23.19 6.99
CA ALA A 34 7.92 23.43 6.73
C ALA A 34 8.37 24.84 7.14
N THR A 35 7.48 25.84 7.13
CA THR A 35 7.80 27.21 7.60
C THR A 35 8.11 27.29 9.09
N LYS A 36 7.53 26.37 9.88
CA LYS A 36 7.61 26.37 11.35
C LYS A 36 8.58 25.32 11.88
N ASP A 37 9.00 24.37 11.04
CA ASP A 37 9.91 23.28 11.43
C ASP A 37 11.13 23.22 10.50
N PRO A 38 12.30 23.71 10.97
CA PRO A 38 13.54 23.68 10.20
C PRO A 38 13.96 22.27 9.76
N GLY A 39 13.59 21.23 10.52
CA GLY A 39 13.88 19.82 10.16
C GLY A 39 13.12 19.40 8.91
N THR A 40 11.80 19.61 8.89
CA THR A 40 10.94 19.37 7.71
C THR A 40 11.42 20.18 6.50
N LEU A 41 11.76 21.47 6.69
CA LEU A 41 12.27 22.31 5.60
C LEU A 41 13.57 21.75 5.01
N ALA A 42 14.53 21.36 5.86
CA ALA A 42 15.80 20.80 5.43
C ALA A 42 15.62 19.48 4.67
N ALA A 43 14.72 18.60 5.15
CA ALA A 43 14.41 17.33 4.51
C ALA A 43 13.81 17.51 3.10
N TRP A 44 12.92 18.49 2.92
CA TRP A 44 12.24 18.74 1.64
C TRP A 44 13.05 19.55 0.62
N ARG A 45 14.11 20.25 1.05
CA ARG A 45 14.95 21.08 0.18
C ARG A 45 15.51 20.29 -1.01
N GLY A 46 16.09 19.11 -0.76
CA GLY A 46 16.67 18.25 -1.79
C GLY A 46 15.65 17.79 -2.85
N PRO A 47 14.55 17.11 -2.46
CA PRO A 47 13.50 16.71 -3.39
C PRO A 47 12.90 17.87 -4.21
N THR A 48 12.73 19.04 -3.59
CA THR A 48 12.18 20.23 -4.26
C THR A 48 13.15 20.77 -5.31
N LEU A 49 14.43 20.90 -4.95
CA LEU A 49 15.47 21.33 -5.87
C LEU A 49 15.59 20.38 -7.06
N ALA A 50 15.68 19.08 -6.80
CA ALA A 50 15.76 18.06 -7.84
C ALA A 50 14.54 18.07 -8.78
N SER A 51 13.35 18.36 -8.24
CA SER A 51 12.13 18.52 -9.04
C SER A 51 12.18 19.73 -9.98
N LEU A 52 12.67 20.88 -9.49
CA LEU A 52 12.82 22.09 -10.29
C LEU A 52 13.86 21.92 -11.41
N GLU A 53 14.99 21.31 -11.08
CA GLU A 53 16.02 20.95 -12.05
C GLU A 53 15.48 19.99 -13.11
N ALA A 54 14.78 18.93 -12.68
CA ALA A 54 14.12 18.02 -13.61
C ALA A 54 13.21 18.81 -14.55
N ARG A 55 12.25 19.59 -14.05
CA ARG A 55 11.33 20.40 -14.87
C ARG A 55 12.04 21.30 -15.89
N ALA A 56 13.17 21.90 -15.53
CA ALA A 56 13.98 22.69 -16.45
C ALA A 56 14.52 21.85 -17.62
N HIS A 57 14.90 20.60 -17.38
CA HIS A 57 15.34 19.67 -18.42
C HIS A 57 14.23 19.26 -19.40
N LEU A 58 12.96 19.31 -19.01
CA LEU A 58 11.84 19.06 -19.93
C LEU A 58 11.56 20.29 -20.80
N ALA A 59 11.64 21.48 -20.23
CA ALA A 59 11.43 22.73 -20.97
C ALA A 59 12.54 23.00 -22.00
N GLY A 60 13.75 22.49 -21.78
CA GLY A 60 14.87 22.63 -22.70
C GLY A 60 14.96 21.55 -23.78
N SER A 61 15.82 21.79 -24.77
CA SER A 61 16.16 20.84 -25.85
C SER A 61 17.15 19.75 -25.40
N PHE A 62 17.01 19.25 -24.17
CA PHE A 62 17.89 18.23 -23.62
C PHE A 62 17.56 16.84 -24.19
N GLY A 63 18.60 16.03 -24.43
CA GLY A 63 18.45 14.65 -24.91
C GLY A 63 17.89 13.70 -23.85
N LEU A 64 17.47 12.50 -24.30
CA LEU A 64 16.86 11.46 -23.46
C LEU A 64 17.71 11.11 -22.23
N GLU A 65 19.02 10.99 -22.38
CA GLU A 65 19.94 10.66 -21.29
C GLU A 65 19.92 11.72 -20.18
N SER A 66 19.87 13.00 -20.55
CA SER A 66 19.83 14.11 -19.59
C SER A 66 18.50 14.14 -18.83
N ARG A 67 17.37 13.89 -19.51
CA ARG A 67 16.05 13.79 -18.87
C ARG A 67 15.95 12.61 -17.91
N ALA A 68 16.54 11.48 -18.27
CA ALA A 68 16.56 10.30 -17.43
C ALA A 68 17.52 10.44 -16.24
N ALA A 69 18.65 11.13 -16.42
CA ALA A 69 19.54 11.48 -15.31
C ALA A 69 18.85 12.41 -14.30
N ALA A 70 18.11 13.42 -14.77
CA ALA A 70 17.35 14.32 -13.91
C ALA A 70 16.24 13.58 -13.15
N LEU A 71 15.51 12.67 -13.81
CA LEU A 71 14.56 11.78 -13.13
C LEU A 71 15.24 10.94 -12.05
N GLY A 72 16.39 10.34 -12.37
CA GLY A 72 17.15 9.54 -11.42
C GLY A 72 17.58 10.35 -10.20
N HIS A 73 17.99 11.60 -10.39
CA HIS A 73 18.33 12.49 -9.27
C HIS A 73 17.11 12.75 -8.39
N TRP A 74 15.96 13.09 -8.98
CA TRP A 74 14.72 13.32 -8.25
C TRP A 74 14.24 12.07 -7.48
N LEU A 75 14.24 10.90 -8.11
CA LEU A 75 13.92 9.63 -7.45
C LEU A 75 14.86 9.34 -6.28
N THR A 76 16.16 9.60 -6.43
CA THR A 76 17.14 9.42 -5.35
C THR A 76 16.84 10.34 -4.17
N SER A 77 16.51 11.61 -4.43
CA SER A 77 16.14 12.54 -3.37
C SER A 77 14.84 12.15 -2.66
N LEU A 78 13.84 11.64 -3.40
CA LEU A 78 12.60 11.13 -2.79
C LEU A 78 12.83 9.86 -1.96
N LEU A 79 13.67 8.95 -2.44
CA LEU A 79 14.05 7.76 -1.68
C LEU A 79 14.75 8.15 -0.37
N GLN A 80 15.69 9.09 -0.42
CA GLN A 80 16.36 9.59 0.77
C GLN A 80 15.35 10.21 1.76
N LEU A 81 14.41 11.02 1.26
CA LEU A 81 13.32 11.55 2.08
C LEU A 81 12.55 10.43 2.79
N PHE A 82 12.15 9.38 2.07
CA PHE A 82 11.36 8.29 2.66
C PHE A 82 12.17 7.36 3.57
N ASP A 83 13.47 7.20 3.36
CA ASP A 83 14.32 6.36 4.19
C ASP A 83 14.80 7.07 5.47
N THR A 84 15.13 8.36 5.40
CA THR A 84 15.78 9.08 6.52
C THR A 84 14.92 10.17 7.14
N HIS A 85 13.88 10.65 6.45
CA HIS A 85 13.06 11.79 6.87
C HIS A 85 11.57 11.54 6.59
N LEU A 86 11.12 10.30 6.80
CA LEU A 86 9.75 9.91 6.52
C LEU A 86 8.73 10.74 7.31
N ASP A 87 9.10 11.17 8.52
CA ASP A 87 8.30 12.06 9.36
C ASP A 87 8.04 13.42 8.68
N ALA A 88 9.01 13.96 7.93
CA ALA A 88 8.81 15.17 7.12
C ALA A 88 7.83 14.92 5.97
N ALA A 89 7.84 13.73 5.37
CA ALA A 89 6.84 13.35 4.36
C ALA A 89 5.44 13.22 4.96
N PHE A 90 5.32 12.66 6.16
CA PHE A 90 4.07 12.58 6.92
C PHE A 90 3.52 13.93 7.34
N ARG A 91 4.37 14.92 7.62
CA ARG A 91 3.96 16.29 7.93
C ARG A 91 3.52 17.08 6.70
N CYS A 92 3.94 16.64 5.50
CA CYS A 92 3.62 17.26 4.23
C CYS A 92 3.06 16.22 3.23
N PRO A 93 1.97 15.49 3.56
CA PRO A 93 1.53 14.35 2.76
C PRO A 93 1.01 14.76 1.38
N ALA A 94 0.40 15.94 1.26
CA ALA A 94 -0.02 16.51 -0.02
C ALA A 94 1.18 16.78 -0.95
N LEU A 95 2.28 17.33 -0.40
CA LEU A 95 3.52 17.59 -1.14
C LEU A 95 4.18 16.28 -1.60
N ALA A 96 4.21 15.25 -0.73
CA ALA A 96 4.68 13.92 -1.10
C ALA A 96 3.88 13.31 -2.25
N ALA A 97 2.56 13.40 -2.21
CA ALA A 97 1.71 12.98 -3.32
C ALA A 97 2.03 13.77 -4.61
N GLN A 98 2.09 15.11 -4.56
CA GLN A 98 2.41 15.93 -5.73
C GLN A 98 3.76 15.58 -6.39
N HIS A 99 4.80 15.37 -5.58
CA HIS A 99 6.12 14.95 -6.08
C HIS A 99 6.08 13.57 -6.73
N LEU A 100 5.42 12.59 -6.09
CA LEU A 100 5.27 11.24 -6.62
C LEU A 100 4.47 11.23 -7.93
N GLN A 101 3.38 12.01 -8.00
CA GLN A 101 2.62 12.19 -9.24
C GLN A 101 3.48 12.77 -10.35
N SER A 102 4.16 13.88 -10.08
CA SER A 102 4.97 14.56 -11.09
C SER A 102 6.13 13.67 -11.57
N THR A 103 6.71 12.86 -10.67
CA THR A 103 7.76 11.89 -11.00
C THR A 103 7.20 10.73 -11.82
N ALA A 104 5.95 10.35 -11.61
CA ALA A 104 5.26 9.35 -12.41
C ALA A 104 4.95 9.86 -13.83
N GLU A 105 4.47 11.10 -13.97
CA GLU A 105 4.28 11.75 -15.28
C GLU A 105 5.61 11.82 -16.03
N TRP A 106 6.70 12.11 -15.32
CA TRP A 106 8.04 12.09 -15.89
C TRP A 106 8.47 10.70 -16.35
N SER A 107 8.18 9.68 -15.55
CA SER A 107 8.46 8.29 -15.88
C SER A 107 7.72 7.87 -17.15
N LEU A 108 6.46 8.29 -17.31
CA LEU A 108 5.71 8.09 -18.56
C LEU A 108 6.36 8.77 -19.77
N SER A 109 6.91 9.97 -19.60
CA SER A 109 7.61 10.69 -20.69
C SER A 109 8.86 9.95 -21.19
N LEU A 110 9.39 9.00 -20.39
CA LEU A 110 10.52 8.14 -20.70
C LEU A 110 10.09 6.71 -21.08
N ASP A 111 8.80 6.48 -21.32
CA ASP A 111 8.25 5.14 -21.62
C ASP A 111 8.45 4.12 -20.46
N HIS A 112 8.35 4.59 -19.21
CA HIS A 112 8.42 3.75 -18.00
C HIS A 112 7.06 3.64 -17.29
N PRO A 113 6.06 2.96 -17.89
CA PRO A 113 4.72 2.91 -17.33
C PRO A 113 4.62 2.12 -16.02
N ARG A 114 5.42 1.06 -15.79
CA ARG A 114 5.35 0.31 -14.52
C ARG A 114 5.88 1.13 -13.36
N ARG A 115 6.98 1.86 -13.57
CA ARG A 115 7.51 2.82 -12.61
C ARG A 115 6.49 3.92 -12.30
N ALA A 116 5.87 4.49 -13.33
CA ALA A 116 4.83 5.50 -13.16
C ALA A 116 3.67 4.99 -12.29
N ARG A 117 3.19 3.76 -12.56
CA ARG A 117 2.13 3.13 -11.77
C ARG A 117 2.48 3.02 -10.30
N ILE A 118 3.69 2.57 -9.97
CA ILE A 118 4.12 2.40 -8.59
C ILE A 118 4.26 3.73 -7.87
N LEU A 119 4.81 4.74 -8.53
CA LEU A 119 4.93 6.08 -7.95
C LEU A 119 3.56 6.66 -7.64
N ILE A 120 2.58 6.48 -8.55
CA ILE A 120 1.21 6.89 -8.27
C ILE A 120 0.58 6.07 -7.15
N GLN A 121 0.78 4.75 -7.11
CA GLN A 121 0.26 3.93 -6.00
C GLN A 121 0.84 4.36 -4.65
N LEU A 122 2.16 4.59 -4.56
CA LEU A 122 2.80 5.13 -3.35
C LEU A 122 2.25 6.51 -2.99
N GLY A 123 2.10 7.39 -3.98
CA GLY A 123 1.58 8.72 -3.76
C GLY A 123 0.11 8.73 -3.36
N ASN A 124 -0.65 7.70 -3.76
CA ASN A 124 -2.06 7.56 -3.40
C ASN A 124 -2.22 7.32 -1.90
N ALA A 125 -1.28 6.61 -1.26
CA ALA A 125 -1.24 6.46 0.19
C ALA A 125 -1.06 7.81 0.90
N PHE A 126 -0.09 8.62 0.46
CA PHE A 126 0.10 9.97 1.00
C PHE A 126 -1.10 10.89 0.70
N LYS A 127 -1.72 10.75 -0.47
CA LYS A 127 -2.95 11.47 -0.81
C LYS A 127 -4.07 11.14 0.15
N PHE A 128 -4.29 9.86 0.49
CA PHE A 128 -5.30 9.46 1.47
C PHE A 128 -4.98 10.00 2.88
N GLN A 129 -3.70 10.03 3.27
CA GLN A 129 -3.29 10.66 4.52
C GLN A 129 -3.63 12.16 4.53
N ALA A 130 -3.34 12.89 3.45
CA ALA A 130 -3.69 14.30 3.31
C ALA A 130 -5.21 14.54 3.35
N LEU A 131 -5.99 13.64 2.73
CA LEU A 131 -7.45 13.69 2.76
C LEU A 131 -8.00 13.44 4.17
N LYS A 132 -7.44 12.47 4.90
CA LYS A 132 -7.78 12.18 6.29
C LYS A 132 -7.53 13.38 7.19
N GLU A 133 -6.35 13.99 7.09
CA GLU A 133 -6.00 15.18 7.87
C GLU A 133 -6.96 16.36 7.59
N PHE A 134 -7.29 16.58 6.31
CA PHE A 134 -8.27 17.58 5.93
C PHE A 134 -9.66 17.30 6.52
N ALA A 135 -10.13 16.05 6.43
CA ALA A 135 -11.45 15.66 6.94
C ALA A 135 -11.53 15.74 8.47
N SER A 136 -10.53 15.21 9.18
CA SER A 136 -10.46 15.28 10.65
C SER A 136 -10.52 16.73 11.14
N LEU A 137 -9.70 17.60 10.56
CA LEU A 137 -9.66 19.00 10.94
C LEU A 137 -10.95 19.73 10.58
N TYR A 138 -11.55 19.44 9.42
CA TYR A 138 -12.86 19.99 9.06
C TYR A 138 -13.95 19.62 10.09
N HIS A 139 -13.96 18.37 10.56
CA HIS A 139 -14.89 17.92 11.60
C HIS A 139 -14.65 18.61 12.94
N GLU A 140 -13.40 18.71 13.39
CA GLU A 140 -13.06 19.43 14.62
C GLU A 140 -13.52 20.89 14.60
N ILE A 141 -13.32 21.58 13.47
CA ILE A 141 -13.74 22.96 13.30
C ILE A 141 -15.27 23.06 13.26
N LYS A 142 -15.92 22.16 12.53
CA LYS A 142 -17.39 22.10 12.47
C LYS A 142 -17.99 21.92 13.86
N ASP A 143 -17.38 21.06 14.68
CA ASP A 143 -17.84 20.79 16.04
C ASP A 143 -17.59 21.97 16.99
N ALA A 144 -16.46 22.68 16.82
CA ALA A 144 -16.09 23.82 17.67
C ALA A 144 -16.81 25.14 17.33
N PHE A 145 -17.10 25.38 16.04
CA PHE A 145 -17.55 26.70 15.54
C PHE A 145 -18.79 26.65 14.65
N GLY A 146 -19.38 25.47 14.42
CA GLY A 146 -20.35 25.27 13.34
C GLY A 146 -19.66 25.23 11.97
N THR A 147 -20.43 25.22 10.88
CA THR A 147 -19.86 25.15 9.51
C THR A 147 -18.79 26.24 9.32
N PRO A 148 -17.53 25.88 9.03
CA PRO A 148 -16.44 26.86 8.93
C PRO A 148 -16.72 27.89 7.84
N THR A 149 -16.50 29.17 8.15
CA THR A 149 -16.35 30.25 7.15
C THR A 149 -14.88 30.43 6.80
N ASP A 150 -14.56 31.00 5.64
CA ASP A 150 -13.17 31.28 5.25
C ASP A 150 -12.41 32.09 6.33
N ALA A 151 -13.07 33.09 6.92
CA ALA A 151 -12.50 33.89 8.00
C ALA A 151 -12.19 33.07 9.27
N SER A 152 -13.02 32.08 9.60
CA SER A 152 -12.79 31.20 10.75
C SER A 152 -11.63 30.22 10.51
N LEU A 153 -11.42 29.78 9.26
CA LEU A 153 -10.27 28.95 8.90
C LEU A 153 -8.98 29.77 8.97
N GLU A 154 -8.97 31.00 8.46
CA GLU A 154 -7.78 31.86 8.43
C GLU A 154 -7.30 32.33 9.81
N ALA A 155 -8.19 32.43 10.80
CA ALA A 155 -7.84 32.84 12.15
C ALA A 155 -7.14 31.72 12.97
N MET A 156 -7.05 30.49 12.45
CA MET A 156 -6.51 29.36 13.20
C MET A 156 -4.98 29.27 13.14
N PRO A 157 -4.30 29.05 14.29
CA PRO A 157 -2.84 28.87 14.32
C PRO A 157 -2.34 27.72 13.43
N ASN A 158 -3.20 26.72 13.22
CA ASN A 158 -2.99 25.53 12.41
C ASN A 158 -4.14 25.33 11.41
N ALA A 159 -4.59 26.41 10.76
CA ALA A 159 -5.60 26.33 9.71
C ALA A 159 -5.29 25.17 8.75
N PRO A 160 -6.30 24.37 8.32
CA PRO A 160 -6.07 23.36 7.30
C PRO A 160 -5.36 24.01 6.11
N PRO A 161 -4.49 23.27 5.37
CA PRO A 161 -4.02 23.77 4.10
C PRO A 161 -5.24 24.28 3.32
N LYS A 162 -5.18 25.53 2.83
CA LYS A 162 -6.33 26.33 2.36
C LYS A 162 -7.23 25.63 1.32
N ARG A 163 -6.80 24.49 0.79
CA ARG A 163 -7.44 23.78 -0.30
C ARG A 163 -7.35 22.27 -0.03
N PHE A 164 -8.51 21.65 0.19
CA PHE A 164 -8.75 20.34 -0.41
C PHE A 164 -8.19 20.39 -1.83
N LEU A 165 -7.43 19.38 -2.26
CA LEU A 165 -6.83 19.36 -3.59
C LEU A 165 -7.67 18.44 -4.50
N PRO A 166 -8.92 18.80 -4.89
CA PRO A 166 -9.75 17.94 -5.74
C PRO A 166 -9.08 17.69 -7.09
N ARG A 167 -8.28 18.65 -7.58
CA ARG A 167 -7.46 18.45 -8.79
C ARG A 167 -6.48 17.30 -8.62
N LEU A 168 -5.77 17.25 -7.49
CA LEU A 168 -4.85 16.14 -7.18
C LEU A 168 -5.62 14.82 -7.10
N HIS A 169 -6.78 14.81 -6.44
CA HIS A 169 -7.63 13.63 -6.36
C HIS A 169 -8.04 13.10 -7.75
N ILE A 170 -8.56 13.98 -8.60
CA ILE A 170 -8.97 13.66 -9.97
C ILE A 170 -7.78 13.18 -10.80
N GLN A 171 -6.63 13.86 -10.72
CA GLN A 171 -5.42 13.47 -11.45
C GLN A 171 -4.96 12.06 -11.07
N TYR A 172 -4.95 11.73 -9.77
CA TYR A 172 -4.63 10.39 -9.29
C TYR A 172 -5.61 9.34 -9.81
N GLN A 173 -6.92 9.59 -9.73
CA GLN A 173 -7.94 8.66 -10.20
C GLN A 173 -7.80 8.37 -11.70
N ILE A 174 -7.66 9.42 -12.52
CA ILE A 174 -7.49 9.28 -13.96
C ILE A 174 -6.22 8.50 -14.28
N MET A 175 -5.09 8.88 -13.67
CA MET A 175 -3.80 8.27 -13.96
C MET A 175 -3.72 6.81 -13.51
N LEU A 176 -4.28 6.48 -12.34
CA LEU A 176 -4.39 5.08 -11.88
C LEU A 176 -5.20 4.23 -12.85
N GLY A 177 -6.41 4.69 -13.21
CA GLY A 177 -7.27 3.97 -14.15
C GLY A 177 -6.57 3.74 -15.49
N GLN A 178 -5.97 4.79 -16.07
CA GLN A 178 -5.24 4.68 -17.33
C GLN A 178 -4.04 3.73 -17.27
N LEU A 179 -3.25 3.79 -16.19
CA LEU A 179 -2.08 2.92 -16.02
C LEU A 179 -2.48 1.46 -15.78
N HIS A 180 -3.55 1.22 -15.03
CA HIS A 180 -4.10 -0.12 -14.83
C HIS A 180 -4.62 -0.72 -16.14
N ASP A 181 -5.37 0.06 -16.92
CA ASP A 181 -5.86 -0.35 -18.24
C ASP A 181 -4.70 -0.63 -19.21
N ALA A 182 -3.68 0.25 -19.23
CA ALA A 182 -2.53 0.13 -20.12
C ALA A 182 -1.65 -1.07 -19.78
N LEU A 183 -1.41 -1.33 -18.50
CA LEU A 183 -0.53 -2.41 -18.04
C LEU A 183 -1.24 -3.76 -17.91
N ARG A 184 -2.56 -3.81 -18.12
CA ARG A 184 -3.39 -5.02 -18.25
C ARG A 184 -3.08 -6.10 -17.20
N VAL A 185 -3.39 -5.83 -15.93
CA VAL A 185 -3.50 -6.91 -14.96
C VAL A 185 -4.77 -7.68 -15.30
N GLN A 186 -4.64 -8.79 -16.01
CA GLN A 186 -5.78 -9.62 -16.39
C GLN A 186 -5.81 -10.87 -15.49
N PRO A 187 -7.01 -11.38 -15.16
CA PRO A 187 -7.12 -12.68 -14.52
C PRO A 187 -6.51 -13.74 -15.43
N LYS A 188 -5.68 -14.62 -14.84
CA LYS A 188 -5.09 -15.76 -15.56
C LYS A 188 -6.07 -16.92 -15.58
N PRO A 189 -6.13 -17.75 -16.63
CA PRO A 189 -6.90 -18.99 -16.59
C PRO A 189 -6.49 -19.87 -15.41
N TRP A 190 -7.47 -20.41 -14.68
CA TRP A 190 -7.21 -21.26 -13.51
C TRP A 190 -6.43 -22.53 -13.90
N LEU A 191 -5.31 -22.76 -13.23
CA LEU A 191 -4.56 -24.01 -13.29
C LEU A 191 -4.99 -24.92 -12.15
N ARG A 192 -5.91 -25.84 -12.46
CA ARG A 192 -6.49 -26.78 -11.48
C ARG A 192 -5.52 -27.90 -11.14
N GLY A 193 -5.37 -28.19 -9.85
CA GLY A 193 -4.52 -29.30 -9.40
C GLY A 193 -4.19 -29.26 -7.91
N ALA A 194 -3.51 -30.31 -7.43
CA ALA A 194 -3.00 -30.33 -6.05
C ALA A 194 -1.98 -29.21 -5.84
N ALA A 195 -1.98 -28.60 -4.65
CA ALA A 195 -0.98 -27.60 -4.29
C ALA A 195 0.38 -28.24 -4.07
N PHE A 196 1.42 -27.42 -4.24
CA PHE A 196 2.72 -27.69 -3.67
C PHE A 196 2.71 -27.39 -2.17
N GLY A 197 2.56 -28.43 -1.36
CA GLY A 197 2.71 -28.35 0.09
C GLY A 197 1.41 -28.12 0.87
N ARG A 198 1.56 -28.03 2.19
CA ARG A 198 0.47 -27.86 3.15
C ARG A 198 0.11 -26.39 3.30
N VAL A 199 -1.18 -26.10 3.13
CA VAL A 199 -1.77 -24.76 3.26
C VAL A 199 -2.54 -24.66 4.57
N GLU A 200 -2.39 -23.54 5.26
CA GLU A 200 -3.26 -23.15 6.38
C GLU A 200 -3.93 -21.81 6.09
N ILE A 201 -5.18 -21.65 6.52
CA ILE A 201 -5.95 -20.41 6.40
C ILE A 201 -5.96 -19.72 7.76
N HIS A 202 -5.58 -18.44 7.78
CA HIS A 202 -5.44 -17.64 8.98
C HIS A 202 -6.30 -16.38 8.88
N SER A 203 -6.93 -15.98 9.98
CA SER A 203 -7.70 -14.73 10.08
C SER A 203 -7.57 -14.13 11.48
N ILE A 204 -7.71 -12.81 11.59
CA ILE A 204 -7.83 -12.13 12.89
C ILE A 204 -9.23 -11.55 12.98
N CYS A 205 -10.04 -12.06 13.91
CA CYS A 205 -11.41 -11.63 14.15
C CYS A 205 -11.55 -11.11 15.59
N SER A 206 -10.68 -10.17 15.97
CA SER A 206 -10.68 -9.54 17.29
C SER A 206 -11.21 -8.11 17.21
N TYR A 207 -12.52 -7.96 17.36
CA TYR A 207 -13.17 -6.66 17.48
C TYR A 207 -13.58 -6.46 18.93
N LYS A 208 -12.62 -6.06 19.77
CA LYS A 208 -12.97 -5.56 21.11
C LYS A 208 -13.80 -4.29 20.93
N PRO A 209 -14.74 -3.97 21.84
CA PRO A 209 -15.40 -2.67 21.85
C PRO A 209 -14.33 -1.58 21.88
N ASP A 210 -14.14 -0.91 20.75
CA ASP A 210 -13.16 0.15 20.61
C ASP A 210 -13.82 1.46 21.05
N PRO A 211 -13.37 2.08 22.14
CA PRO A 211 -13.95 3.34 22.61
C PRO A 211 -13.83 4.47 21.57
N THR A 212 -12.93 4.36 20.59
CA THR A 212 -12.77 5.32 19.49
C THR A 212 -13.75 5.07 18.33
N SER A 213 -14.24 3.83 18.17
CA SER A 213 -15.17 3.45 17.10
C SER A 213 -16.58 4.07 17.25
N LYS A 214 -16.86 4.76 18.36
CA LYS A 214 -18.20 5.23 18.78
C LYS A 214 -19.28 4.14 18.82
N THR A 215 -18.92 2.87 18.59
CA THR A 215 -19.85 1.74 18.67
C THR A 215 -19.59 0.94 19.93
N THR A 216 -20.56 0.96 20.85
CA THR A 216 -20.62 0.03 21.99
C THR A 216 -21.12 -1.35 21.59
N LEU A 217 -21.35 -1.57 20.29
CA LEU A 217 -21.91 -2.80 19.74
C LEU A 217 -20.81 -3.82 19.52
N GLU A 218 -21.08 -5.07 19.87
CA GLU A 218 -20.25 -6.20 19.46
C GLU A 218 -20.30 -6.31 17.93
N SER A 219 -19.13 -6.52 17.31
CA SER A 219 -19.05 -6.69 15.86
C SER A 219 -19.73 -8.01 15.47
N PRO A 220 -20.61 -8.02 14.46
CA PRO A 220 -21.21 -9.25 13.95
C PRO A 220 -20.24 -10.05 13.05
N LEU A 221 -19.10 -9.46 12.66
CA LEU A 221 -18.17 -10.08 11.72
C LEU A 221 -17.67 -11.47 12.16
N PRO A 222 -17.27 -11.71 13.43
CA PRO A 222 -16.89 -13.05 13.86
C PRO A 222 -17.99 -14.08 13.65
N ASP A 223 -19.26 -13.72 13.87
CA ASP A 223 -20.40 -14.65 13.70
C ASP A 223 -20.70 -14.92 12.22
N LEU A 224 -20.35 -14.00 11.32
CA LEU A 224 -20.56 -14.14 9.87
C LEU A 224 -19.38 -14.81 9.15
N SER A 225 -18.16 -14.32 9.36
CA SER A 225 -17.00 -14.74 8.56
C SER A 225 -16.34 -16.01 9.07
N VAL A 226 -16.31 -16.26 10.38
CA VAL A 226 -15.70 -17.49 10.93
C VAL A 226 -16.39 -18.74 10.38
N PRO A 227 -17.74 -18.86 10.37
CA PRO A 227 -18.40 -20.01 9.74
C PRO A 227 -18.12 -20.12 8.24
N ASN A 228 -18.07 -19.01 7.50
CA ASN A 228 -17.73 -19.00 6.07
C ASN A 228 -16.32 -19.57 5.84
N HIS A 229 -15.33 -19.07 6.58
CA HIS A 229 -13.94 -19.50 6.48
C HIS A 229 -13.77 -20.97 6.89
N GLN A 230 -14.43 -21.39 7.97
CA GLN A 230 -14.42 -22.79 8.42
C GLN A 230 -15.01 -23.73 7.38
N ALA A 231 -16.17 -23.38 6.81
CA ALA A 231 -16.82 -24.20 5.79
C ALA A 231 -15.94 -24.34 4.53
N TYR A 232 -15.31 -23.25 4.10
CA TYR A 232 -14.39 -23.26 2.97
C TYR A 232 -13.15 -24.13 3.27
N ALA A 233 -12.51 -23.91 4.42
CA ALA A 233 -11.34 -24.67 4.84
C ALA A 233 -11.64 -26.18 4.94
N GLN A 234 -12.77 -26.54 5.56
CA GLN A 234 -13.22 -27.92 5.69
C GLN A 234 -13.43 -28.59 4.33
N ARG A 235 -14.05 -27.88 3.37
CA ARG A 235 -14.32 -28.40 2.03
C ARG A 235 -13.04 -28.80 1.29
N HIS A 236 -11.95 -28.05 1.47
CA HIS A 236 -10.68 -28.29 0.78
C HIS A 236 -9.64 -29.01 1.64
N GLY A 237 -9.99 -29.41 2.86
CA GLY A 237 -9.06 -30.09 3.78
C GLY A 237 -7.95 -29.18 4.31
N TYR A 238 -8.16 -27.87 4.34
CA TYR A 238 -7.23 -26.91 4.95
C TYR A 238 -7.49 -26.80 6.45
N ARG A 239 -6.43 -26.58 7.22
CA ARG A 239 -6.58 -26.13 8.61
C ARG A 239 -6.96 -24.66 8.61
N TYR A 240 -7.97 -24.30 9.38
CA TYR A 240 -8.32 -22.92 9.66
C TYR A 240 -7.90 -22.53 11.09
N VAL A 241 -7.25 -21.37 11.21
CA VAL A 241 -6.79 -20.82 12.48
C VAL A 241 -7.35 -19.40 12.61
N VAL A 242 -8.31 -19.23 13.51
CA VAL A 242 -8.82 -17.91 13.89
C VAL A 242 -8.04 -17.38 15.09
N HIS A 243 -7.55 -16.16 14.96
CA HIS A 243 -6.84 -15.41 15.99
C HIS A 243 -7.83 -14.47 16.67
N THR A 244 -8.15 -14.75 17.93
CA THR A 244 -9.16 -13.99 18.72
C THR A 244 -8.55 -12.85 19.53
N GLU A 245 -7.22 -12.75 19.56
CA GLU A 245 -6.48 -11.72 20.26
C GLU A 245 -5.49 -11.03 19.32
N ASN A 246 -5.24 -9.75 19.55
CA ASN A 246 -4.20 -9.01 18.83
C ASN A 246 -2.84 -9.39 19.40
N ALA A 247 -1.97 -9.91 18.54
CA ALA A 247 -0.61 -10.26 18.95
C ALA A 247 0.25 -9.04 19.30
N LEU A 248 -0.13 -7.87 18.81
CA LEU A 248 0.41 -6.56 19.17
C LEU A 248 -0.71 -5.73 19.81
N PRO A 249 -0.98 -5.90 21.13
CA PRO A 249 -2.13 -5.24 21.78
C PRO A 249 -2.03 -3.71 21.82
N ASP A 250 -0.81 -3.16 21.74
CA ASP A 250 -0.56 -1.71 21.71
C ASP A 250 -0.63 -1.11 20.30
N ARG A 251 -1.06 -1.90 19.30
CA ARG A 251 -1.22 -1.47 17.91
C ARG A 251 -2.59 -1.89 17.37
N GLU A 252 -3.02 -1.21 16.33
CA GLU A 252 -4.21 -1.60 15.57
C GLU A 252 -4.10 -3.03 15.03
N ALA A 253 -5.24 -3.74 14.93
CA ALA A 253 -5.28 -5.18 14.68
C ALA A 253 -4.62 -5.59 13.36
N HIS A 254 -4.68 -4.74 12.33
CA HIS A 254 -4.08 -5.03 11.02
C HIS A 254 -2.56 -5.18 11.08
N TYR A 255 -1.87 -4.59 12.05
CA TYR A 255 -0.43 -4.83 12.22
C TYR A 255 -0.11 -6.21 12.78
N SER A 256 -1.06 -6.84 13.48
CA SER A 256 -0.85 -8.16 14.07
C SER A 256 -0.73 -9.25 12.99
N LYS A 257 -1.30 -9.05 11.79
CA LYS A 257 -1.30 -10.09 10.73
C LYS A 257 0.09 -10.56 10.32
N MET A 258 1.05 -9.64 10.22
CA MET A 258 2.46 -9.98 9.93
C MET A 258 3.06 -10.87 11.00
N TYR A 259 2.79 -10.53 12.27
CA TYR A 259 3.37 -11.21 13.41
C TYR A 259 2.78 -12.61 13.60
N VAL A 260 1.45 -12.76 13.47
CA VAL A 260 0.82 -14.09 13.60
C VAL A 260 1.27 -15.05 12.50
N VAL A 261 1.47 -14.54 11.28
CA VAL A 261 2.02 -15.31 10.15
C VAL A 261 3.48 -15.69 10.43
N TYR A 262 4.31 -14.72 10.83
CA TYR A 262 5.72 -14.96 11.14
C TYR A 262 5.91 -16.00 12.27
N GLN A 263 5.16 -15.86 13.36
CA GLN A 263 5.20 -16.81 14.48
C GLN A 263 4.80 -18.21 14.03
N ARG A 264 3.72 -18.33 13.24
CA ARG A 264 3.29 -19.63 12.74
C ARG A 264 4.34 -20.28 11.84
N MET A 265 4.96 -19.52 10.95
CA MET A 265 6.00 -20.02 10.03
C MET A 265 7.28 -20.48 10.74
N THR A 266 7.63 -19.81 11.85
CA THR A 266 8.83 -20.14 12.64
C THR A 266 8.58 -21.21 13.70
N GLY A 267 7.33 -21.66 13.88
CA GLY A 267 6.96 -22.60 14.94
C GLY A 267 7.05 -21.97 16.34
N GLN A 268 7.15 -20.64 16.44
CA GLN A 268 7.11 -19.95 17.72
C GLN A 268 5.71 -20.07 18.33
N ARG A 269 5.64 -20.44 19.61
CA ARG A 269 4.37 -20.56 20.33
C ARG A 269 3.73 -19.19 20.52
N ALA A 270 2.67 -18.93 19.78
CA ALA A 270 1.67 -17.94 20.14
C ALA A 270 0.86 -18.48 21.32
N HIS A 271 0.97 -17.86 22.51
CA HIS A 271 0.24 -18.27 23.72
C HIS A 271 -1.27 -17.98 23.64
N TRP A 272 -1.67 -17.10 22.72
CA TRP A 272 -3.02 -16.54 22.62
C TRP A 272 -3.89 -17.19 21.51
N ALA A 273 -3.35 -18.16 20.77
CA ALA A 273 -4.08 -18.81 19.68
C ALA A 273 -4.71 -20.13 20.16
N PHE A 274 -6.04 -20.13 20.31
CA PHE A 274 -6.86 -21.17 20.97
C PHE A 274 -6.72 -22.59 20.38
N ASN A 275 -6.04 -22.77 19.24
CA ASN A 275 -5.76 -24.07 18.60
C ASN A 275 -4.44 -24.11 17.80
N ALA A 276 -3.56 -23.11 17.86
CA ALA A 276 -2.51 -22.97 16.83
C ALA A 276 -1.23 -23.77 17.06
N ASN A 277 -0.95 -24.24 18.28
CA ASN A 277 0.35 -24.84 18.60
C ASN A 277 0.22 -26.06 19.50
N ARG A 278 -0.25 -27.19 18.94
CA ARG A 278 0.18 -28.48 19.48
C ARG A 278 1.70 -28.59 19.22
N PRO A 279 2.53 -28.90 20.22
CA PRO A 279 4.00 -28.91 20.07
C PRO A 279 4.52 -29.78 18.92
N GLU A 280 3.70 -30.70 18.43
CA GLU A 280 3.96 -31.60 17.30
C GLU A 280 3.56 -31.08 15.91
N ASP A 281 2.87 -29.93 15.77
CA ASP A 281 2.38 -29.48 14.46
C ASP A 281 3.48 -28.74 13.66
N PRO A 282 3.99 -29.29 12.54
CA PRO A 282 5.02 -28.62 11.75
C PRO A 282 4.50 -27.29 11.18
N PRO A 283 5.35 -26.27 10.95
CA PRO A 283 4.96 -25.04 10.24
C PRO A 283 4.46 -25.34 8.83
N PRO A 284 3.40 -24.67 8.33
CA PRO A 284 2.86 -24.95 7.00
C PRO A 284 3.81 -24.46 5.90
N ASP A 285 3.64 -24.98 4.69
CA ASP A 285 4.39 -24.51 3.51
C ASP A 285 3.84 -23.18 3.00
N TRP A 286 2.54 -22.95 3.19
CA TRP A 286 1.84 -21.73 2.79
C TRP A 286 0.83 -21.30 3.85
N ILE A 287 0.74 -19.99 4.06
CA ILE A 287 -0.34 -19.37 4.83
C ILE A 287 -1.15 -18.49 3.89
N PHE A 288 -2.45 -18.75 3.84
CA PHE A 288 -3.46 -17.86 3.25
C PHE A 288 -4.06 -17.02 4.37
N PHE A 289 -3.71 -15.75 4.40
CA PHE A 289 -4.30 -14.80 5.34
C PHE A 289 -5.54 -14.16 4.72
N ILE A 290 -6.62 -14.07 5.48
CA ILE A 290 -7.88 -13.43 5.12
C ILE A 290 -8.40 -12.58 6.29
N ASP A 291 -8.68 -11.30 6.03
CA ASP A 291 -9.29 -10.38 7.00
C ASP A 291 -10.70 -10.85 7.37
N CYS A 292 -11.18 -10.41 8.53
CA CYS A 292 -12.48 -10.87 9.07
C CYS A 292 -13.69 -10.33 8.30
N ASP A 293 -13.50 -9.28 7.50
CA ASP A 293 -14.48 -8.65 6.62
C ASP A 293 -14.27 -9.06 5.14
N ALA A 294 -13.52 -10.13 4.90
CA ALA A 294 -13.43 -10.81 3.60
C ALA A 294 -14.09 -12.19 3.70
N PHE A 295 -14.75 -12.63 2.62
CA PHE A 295 -15.54 -13.86 2.61
C PHE A 295 -15.23 -14.67 1.35
N PHE A 296 -15.08 -15.98 1.49
CA PHE A 296 -15.04 -16.88 0.34
C PHE A 296 -16.42 -16.90 -0.31
N THR A 297 -16.47 -16.70 -1.63
CA THR A 297 -17.71 -16.74 -2.43
C THR A 297 -17.69 -17.81 -3.52
N ASP A 298 -16.51 -18.27 -3.93
CA ASP A 298 -16.36 -19.45 -4.80
C ASP A 298 -15.71 -20.61 -4.03
N PHE A 299 -16.54 -21.55 -3.59
CA PHE A 299 -16.10 -22.77 -2.89
C PHE A 299 -15.64 -23.87 -3.86
N ALA A 300 -15.76 -23.69 -5.18
CA ALA A 300 -15.21 -24.65 -6.14
C ALA A 300 -13.72 -24.40 -6.41
N THR A 301 -13.26 -23.16 -6.21
CA THR A 301 -11.85 -22.78 -6.35
C THR A 301 -11.09 -22.99 -5.07
N SER A 302 -9.95 -23.67 -5.17
CA SER A 302 -9.08 -23.96 -4.02
C SER A 302 -7.91 -22.98 -3.93
N VAL A 303 -7.31 -22.84 -2.75
CA VAL A 303 -6.05 -22.08 -2.59
C VAL A 303 -4.91 -22.72 -3.40
N SER A 304 -4.99 -24.03 -3.63
CA SER A 304 -4.08 -24.75 -4.51
C SER A 304 -4.13 -24.24 -5.95
N ASP A 305 -5.33 -23.97 -6.46
CA ASP A 305 -5.53 -23.44 -7.81
C ASP A 305 -4.89 -22.05 -7.94
N LEU A 306 -4.97 -21.23 -6.90
CA LEU A 306 -4.28 -19.94 -6.82
C LEU A 306 -2.76 -20.06 -6.87
N ILE A 307 -2.18 -20.94 -6.05
CA ILE A 307 -0.73 -21.22 -6.05
C ILE A 307 -0.30 -21.68 -7.45
N ASN A 308 -1.01 -22.64 -8.03
CA ASN A 308 -0.67 -23.19 -9.33
C ASN A 308 -0.77 -22.14 -10.44
N THR A 309 -1.76 -21.24 -10.36
CA THR A 309 -2.00 -20.20 -11.38
C THR A 309 -1.00 -19.03 -11.29
N TYR A 310 -0.62 -18.62 -10.07
CA TYR A 310 0.12 -17.37 -9.87
C TYR A 310 1.53 -17.54 -9.32
N ALA A 311 1.83 -18.59 -8.53
CA ALA A 311 3.13 -18.73 -7.90
C ALA A 311 4.21 -19.27 -8.86
N GLN A 312 3.82 -19.98 -9.91
CA GLN A 312 4.76 -20.48 -10.92
C GLN A 312 5.35 -19.31 -11.72
N GLY A 313 6.67 -19.34 -11.93
CA GLY A 313 7.31 -18.41 -12.85
C GLY A 313 7.08 -18.80 -14.32
N SER A 314 7.46 -17.90 -15.23
CA SER A 314 7.13 -18.01 -16.66
C SER A 314 7.99 -19.02 -17.45
N GLY A 315 8.73 -19.93 -16.79
CA GLY A 315 9.60 -20.89 -17.48
C GLY A 315 10.14 -22.05 -16.63
N PRO A 316 10.73 -23.08 -17.28
CA PRO A 316 11.38 -24.19 -16.59
C PRO A 316 12.51 -23.69 -15.69
N GLY A 317 12.51 -24.09 -14.42
CA GLY A 317 13.51 -23.66 -13.43
C GLY A 317 13.34 -22.23 -12.91
N SER A 318 12.21 -21.57 -13.22
CA SER A 318 11.91 -20.26 -12.63
C SER A 318 11.54 -20.37 -11.16
N ASP A 319 12.00 -19.40 -10.36
CA ASP A 319 11.71 -19.34 -8.93
C ASP A 319 10.21 -19.23 -8.69
N ILE A 320 9.71 -20.04 -7.75
CA ILE A 320 8.34 -19.98 -7.26
C ILE A 320 8.21 -18.72 -6.43
N ALA A 321 7.20 -17.90 -6.72
CA ALA A 321 6.90 -16.72 -5.93
C ALA A 321 6.65 -17.10 -4.46
N HIS A 322 7.08 -16.22 -3.55
CA HIS A 322 6.94 -16.40 -2.13
C HIS A 322 5.80 -15.58 -1.54
N PHE A 323 5.37 -14.51 -2.23
CA PHE A 323 4.29 -13.64 -1.79
C PHE A 323 3.32 -13.33 -2.95
N LEU A 324 2.05 -13.69 -2.76
CA LEU A 324 0.96 -13.37 -3.68
C LEU A 324 0.02 -12.39 -2.98
N VAL A 325 -0.26 -11.27 -3.64
CA VAL A 325 -1.13 -10.22 -3.10
C VAL A 325 -1.95 -9.61 -4.23
N ALA A 326 -3.16 -9.16 -3.94
CA ALA A 326 -3.97 -8.45 -4.92
C ALA A 326 -3.38 -7.07 -5.18
N GLU A 327 -3.28 -6.70 -6.46
CA GLU A 327 -3.07 -5.30 -6.85
C GLU A 327 -4.41 -4.56 -6.83
N ASP A 328 -4.44 -3.35 -6.29
CA ASP A 328 -5.58 -2.45 -6.35
C ASP A 328 -5.11 -1.02 -6.68
N PRO A 329 -6.01 -0.04 -6.84
CA PRO A 329 -5.64 1.35 -7.09
C PRO A 329 -4.83 2.00 -5.94
N GLY A 330 -4.86 1.42 -4.74
CA GLY A 330 -4.02 1.78 -3.60
C GLY A 330 -2.62 1.17 -3.63
N GLY A 331 -2.29 0.36 -4.64
CA GLY A 331 -1.04 -0.40 -4.72
C GLY A 331 -1.29 -1.87 -4.55
N ILE A 332 -1.53 -2.27 -3.31
CA ILE A 332 -1.88 -3.64 -2.94
C ILE A 332 -2.89 -3.60 -1.81
N ASN A 333 -3.64 -4.69 -1.66
CA ASN A 333 -4.46 -4.90 -0.47
C ASN A 333 -4.04 -6.20 0.23
N THR A 334 -3.59 -6.05 1.48
CA THR A 334 -3.09 -7.12 2.36
C THR A 334 -4.19 -7.68 3.26
N GLY A 335 -5.46 -7.40 2.99
CA GLY A 335 -6.57 -8.09 3.63
C GLY A 335 -6.73 -9.52 3.14
N VAL A 336 -6.27 -9.81 1.92
CA VAL A 336 -6.06 -11.19 1.46
C VAL A 336 -4.69 -11.32 0.85
N PHE A 337 -3.87 -12.21 1.41
CA PHE A 337 -2.58 -12.55 0.83
C PHE A 337 -2.22 -14.02 1.05
N LEU A 338 -1.33 -14.50 0.19
CA LEU A 338 -0.74 -15.82 0.34
C LEU A 338 0.78 -15.66 0.46
N ILE A 339 1.37 -16.31 1.45
CA ILE A 339 2.80 -16.25 1.67
C ILE A 339 3.37 -17.64 1.95
N ARG A 340 4.47 -17.97 1.26
CA ARG A 340 5.17 -19.24 1.38
C ARG A 340 6.08 -19.20 2.59
N ASN A 341 6.17 -20.27 3.36
CA ASN A 341 7.18 -20.41 4.38
C ASN A 341 8.55 -20.64 3.72
N SER A 342 9.36 -19.58 3.66
CA SER A 342 10.68 -19.60 3.06
C SER A 342 11.61 -18.63 3.79
N PRO A 343 12.94 -18.80 3.67
CA PRO A 343 13.89 -17.84 4.20
C PRO A 343 13.67 -16.42 3.66
N TRP A 344 13.19 -16.29 2.42
CA TRP A 344 12.85 -14.98 1.85
C TRP A 344 11.67 -14.35 2.57
N SER A 345 10.58 -15.10 2.77
CA SER A 345 9.36 -14.60 3.42
C SER A 345 9.59 -14.20 4.86
N LEU A 346 10.39 -14.96 5.61
CA LEU A 346 10.74 -14.63 6.98
C LEU A 346 11.49 -13.28 7.05
N ARG A 347 12.53 -13.10 6.23
CA ARG A 347 13.26 -11.83 6.15
C ARG A 347 12.36 -10.69 5.65
N PHE A 348 11.44 -10.98 4.73
CA PHE A 348 10.50 -9.99 4.23
C PHE A 348 9.56 -9.52 5.35
N LEU A 349 8.91 -10.45 6.06
CA LEU A 349 8.04 -10.15 7.20
C LEU A 349 8.77 -9.44 8.34
N GLU A 350 10.03 -9.78 8.63
CA GLU A 350 10.86 -9.05 9.60
C GLU A 350 11.03 -7.58 9.20
N ARG A 351 11.40 -7.32 7.94
CA ARG A 351 11.53 -5.95 7.42
C ARG A 351 10.22 -5.20 7.50
N VAL A 352 9.13 -5.80 7.02
CA VAL A 352 7.80 -5.20 7.05
C VAL A 352 7.40 -4.91 8.50
N ALA A 353 7.53 -5.85 9.44
CA ALA A 353 7.16 -5.64 10.84
C ALA A 353 7.99 -4.54 11.53
N SER A 354 9.23 -4.33 11.11
CA SER A 354 10.09 -3.23 11.58
C SER A 354 9.90 -1.90 10.84
N SER A 355 9.05 -1.87 9.82
CA SER A 355 8.89 -0.71 8.95
C SER A 355 8.22 0.46 9.68
N THR A 356 8.74 1.65 9.45
CA THR A 356 8.12 2.92 9.85
C THR A 356 7.18 3.48 8.78
N PHE A 357 7.08 2.82 7.61
CA PHE A 357 6.26 3.24 6.47
C PHE A 357 4.78 2.89 6.65
N THR A 358 4.15 3.44 7.68
CA THR A 358 2.76 3.19 8.08
C THR A 358 1.77 4.21 7.50
N VAL A 359 2.00 4.66 6.26
CA VAL A 359 1.22 5.75 5.62
C VAL A 359 -0.25 5.39 5.45
N ALA A 360 -0.52 4.15 5.06
CA ALA A 360 -1.86 3.61 4.89
C ALA A 360 -1.85 2.20 5.47
N TRP A 361 -1.92 2.10 6.80
CA TRP A 361 -1.97 0.83 7.54
C TRP A 361 -0.80 -0.13 7.21
N ASP A 362 -1.01 -1.44 7.29
CA ASP A 362 0.02 -2.44 6.98
C ASP A 362 0.30 -2.55 5.48
N GLN A 363 -0.69 -2.33 4.62
CA GLN A 363 -0.53 -2.42 3.16
C GLN A 363 0.60 -1.51 2.64
N SER A 364 0.75 -0.29 3.19
CA SER A 364 1.85 0.60 2.80
C SER A 364 3.22 0.06 3.21
N MET A 365 3.31 -0.64 4.34
CA MET A 365 4.55 -1.26 4.81
C MET A 365 4.96 -2.39 3.87
N PHE A 366 4.02 -3.28 3.52
CA PHE A 366 4.25 -4.36 2.56
C PHE A 366 4.65 -3.79 1.20
N PHE A 367 3.88 -2.82 0.71
CA PHE A 367 4.10 -2.23 -0.61
C PHE A 367 5.46 -1.55 -0.68
N TRP A 368 5.81 -0.73 0.31
CA TRP A 368 7.12 -0.08 0.41
C TRP A 368 8.27 -1.08 0.29
N HIS A 369 8.23 -2.18 1.05
CA HIS A 369 9.28 -3.19 0.98
C HIS A 369 9.28 -4.03 -0.29
N MET A 370 8.19 -4.02 -1.08
CA MET A 370 8.17 -4.58 -2.43
C MET A 370 8.79 -3.64 -3.46
N VAL A 371 8.59 -2.32 -3.31
CA VAL A 371 8.92 -1.34 -4.37
C VAL A 371 10.06 -0.39 -4.03
N ARG A 372 10.63 -0.38 -2.82
CA ARG A 372 11.75 0.51 -2.48
C ARG A 372 12.94 0.36 -3.43
N GLY A 373 13.25 -0.87 -3.84
CA GLY A 373 14.29 -1.13 -4.84
C GLY A 373 13.97 -0.56 -6.23
N ALA A 374 12.69 -0.34 -6.55
CA ALA A 374 12.25 0.35 -7.77
C ALA A 374 12.76 1.78 -7.85
N MET A 375 12.85 2.43 -6.69
CA MET A 375 13.26 3.82 -6.59
C MET A 375 14.78 3.97 -6.72
N GLU A 376 15.53 2.87 -6.60
CA GLU A 376 17.01 2.84 -6.62
C GLU A 376 17.63 2.78 -8.05
N MET A 377 16.84 2.88 -9.14
CA MET A 377 17.30 2.41 -10.48
C MET A 377 17.21 3.39 -11.68
N GLY A 378 18.07 3.10 -12.69
CA GLY A 378 18.48 3.94 -13.83
C GLY A 378 17.51 4.06 -15.02
N LEU A 379 17.99 3.77 -16.24
CA LEU A 379 17.27 4.00 -17.51
C LEU A 379 16.17 2.97 -17.83
N GLU A 380 15.96 1.95 -16.99
CA GLU A 380 15.05 0.83 -17.29
C GLU A 380 13.75 0.93 -16.48
N ASP A 381 12.62 0.51 -17.06
CA ASP A 381 11.36 0.43 -16.33
C ASP A 381 11.40 -0.60 -15.19
N PHE A 382 10.55 -0.42 -14.19
CA PHE A 382 10.54 -1.27 -13.00
C PHE A 382 9.98 -2.67 -13.28
N SER A 383 10.54 -3.66 -12.57
CA SER A 383 9.96 -4.99 -12.39
C SER A 383 9.89 -5.36 -10.91
N TYR A 384 8.77 -5.94 -10.47
CA TYR A 384 8.64 -6.45 -9.11
C TYR A 384 9.71 -7.52 -8.83
N PRO A 385 10.12 -7.69 -7.55
CA PRO A 385 10.95 -8.80 -7.15
C PRO A 385 10.39 -10.13 -7.67
N THR A 386 11.26 -11.04 -8.11
CA THR A 386 10.83 -12.34 -8.67
C THR A 386 10.06 -13.17 -7.66
N GLU A 387 10.23 -12.89 -6.37
CA GLU A 387 9.55 -13.51 -5.24
C GLU A 387 8.12 -12.98 -5.02
N VAL A 388 7.72 -11.89 -5.68
CA VAL A 388 6.39 -11.28 -5.52
C VAL A 388 5.58 -11.42 -6.80
N ARG A 389 4.29 -11.77 -6.66
CA ARG A 389 3.34 -11.79 -7.78
C ARG A 389 2.07 -11.07 -7.39
N LEU A 390 1.61 -10.24 -8.31
CA LEU A 390 0.33 -9.59 -8.21
C LEU A 390 -0.75 -10.53 -8.76
N VAL A 391 -1.83 -10.65 -7.99
CA VAL A 391 -3.01 -11.42 -8.34
C VAL A 391 -4.11 -10.45 -8.73
N HIS A 392 -4.88 -10.78 -9.77
CA HIS A 392 -6.03 -9.96 -10.15
C HIS A 392 -7.09 -10.01 -9.04
N GLN A 393 -7.73 -8.87 -8.73
CA GLN A 393 -8.71 -8.77 -7.63
C GLN A 393 -9.86 -9.78 -7.76
N ALA A 394 -10.36 -10.08 -8.97
CA ALA A 394 -11.39 -11.11 -9.20
C ALA A 394 -11.05 -12.47 -8.58
N HIS A 395 -9.77 -12.82 -8.55
CA HIS A 395 -9.29 -14.12 -8.09
C HIS A 395 -8.88 -14.13 -6.63
N PHE A 396 -8.90 -13.00 -5.93
CA PHE A 396 -8.23 -12.91 -4.64
C PHE A 396 -8.89 -11.95 -3.66
N ASN A 397 -9.37 -10.80 -4.13
CA ASN A 397 -9.70 -9.67 -3.28
C ASN A 397 -10.63 -8.65 -3.97
N ALA A 398 -11.81 -9.09 -4.40
CA ALA A 398 -12.76 -8.23 -5.10
C ALA A 398 -13.59 -7.40 -4.11
N PHE A 399 -13.74 -6.10 -4.37
CA PHE A 399 -14.40 -5.18 -3.43
C PHE A 399 -15.91 -5.08 -3.69
N VAL A 400 -16.66 -4.68 -2.67
CA VAL A 400 -18.08 -4.33 -2.82
C VAL A 400 -18.27 -2.82 -2.96
N PRO A 401 -19.39 -2.36 -3.52
CA PRO A 401 -19.80 -0.97 -3.41
C PRO A 401 -19.95 -0.55 -1.94
N PRO A 402 -19.73 0.73 -1.58
CA PRO A 402 -19.28 1.80 -2.47
C PRO A 402 -17.76 1.76 -2.76
N ALA A 403 -16.97 1.00 -2.00
CA ALA A 403 -15.51 0.99 -2.10
C ALA A 403 -14.98 0.60 -3.49
N SER A 404 -15.62 -0.36 -4.17
CA SER A 404 -15.29 -0.69 -5.57
C SER A 404 -15.36 0.53 -6.49
N VAL A 405 -16.41 1.35 -6.34
CA VAL A 405 -16.68 2.53 -7.14
C VAL A 405 -15.76 3.68 -6.73
N ASP A 406 -15.73 4.01 -5.44
CA ASP A 406 -15.02 5.17 -4.91
C ASP A 406 -13.50 5.06 -5.13
N TRP A 407 -12.98 3.83 -5.06
CA TRP A 407 -11.56 3.57 -5.24
C TRP A 407 -11.21 3.10 -6.66
N MET A 408 -12.20 2.97 -7.55
CA MET A 408 -12.03 2.42 -8.92
C MET A 408 -11.41 1.02 -8.92
N ALA A 409 -11.70 0.22 -7.90
CA ALA A 409 -11.24 -1.15 -7.76
C ALA A 409 -12.16 -2.11 -8.51
N HIS A 410 -11.71 -3.36 -8.69
CA HIS A 410 -12.55 -4.39 -9.26
C HIS A 410 -13.75 -4.69 -8.35
N GLU A 411 -14.94 -4.38 -8.83
CA GLU A 411 -16.19 -4.73 -8.16
C GLU A 411 -16.43 -6.24 -8.20
N TRP A 412 -16.84 -6.79 -7.06
CA TRP A 412 -17.18 -8.18 -6.92
C TRP A 412 -18.34 -8.57 -7.86
N GLN A 413 -18.18 -9.72 -8.51
CA GLN A 413 -19.16 -10.34 -9.39
C GLN A 413 -19.32 -11.82 -8.98
N PRO A 414 -20.48 -12.44 -9.24
CA PRO A 414 -20.65 -13.88 -9.07
C PRO A 414 -19.55 -14.68 -9.78
N GLY A 415 -18.93 -15.61 -9.06
CA GLY A 415 -17.79 -16.40 -9.54
C GLY A 415 -16.42 -15.86 -9.14
N ASN A 416 -16.34 -14.64 -8.58
CA ASN A 416 -15.12 -14.18 -7.94
C ASN A 416 -14.82 -15.00 -6.68
N PHE A 417 -13.52 -15.16 -6.39
CA PHE A 417 -13.06 -16.07 -5.34
C PHE A 417 -13.38 -15.56 -3.93
N VAL A 418 -13.01 -14.32 -3.65
CA VAL A 418 -13.25 -13.63 -2.38
C VAL A 418 -14.02 -12.33 -2.62
N ARG A 419 -15.00 -12.08 -1.76
CA ARG A 419 -15.70 -10.80 -1.61
C ARG A 419 -15.16 -10.09 -0.37
N HIS A 420 -14.57 -8.92 -0.54
CA HIS A 420 -13.97 -8.15 0.55
C HIS A 420 -14.69 -6.83 0.76
N PHE A 421 -15.01 -6.54 2.02
CA PHE A 421 -15.68 -5.34 2.47
C PHE A 421 -14.68 -4.25 2.89
N ALA A 422 -13.54 -4.17 2.22
CA ALA A 422 -12.52 -3.13 2.45
C ALA A 422 -13.15 -1.74 2.34
N GLY A 423 -13.02 -0.93 3.39
CA GLY A 423 -13.62 0.41 3.43
C GLY A 423 -15.15 0.43 3.53
N CYS A 424 -15.79 -0.72 3.76
CA CYS A 424 -17.24 -0.86 3.97
C CYS A 424 -17.50 -1.30 5.42
N PRO A 425 -17.45 -0.38 6.40
CA PRO A 425 -17.55 -0.73 7.81
C PRO A 425 -18.90 -1.38 8.12
N TRP A 426 -18.89 -2.48 8.90
CA TRP A 426 -20.11 -3.21 9.28
C TRP A 426 -21.11 -2.35 10.09
N GLN A 427 -20.65 -1.24 10.64
CA GLN A 427 -21.48 -0.24 11.31
C GLN A 427 -22.46 0.45 10.36
N GLU A 428 -22.14 0.50 9.07
CA GLU A 428 -23.01 1.07 8.04
C GLU A 428 -24.02 0.02 7.58
N GLN A 429 -25.30 0.34 7.70
CA GLN A 429 -26.40 -0.56 7.34
C GLN A 429 -26.29 -1.13 5.92
N PRO A 430 -25.94 -0.35 4.87
CA PRO A 430 -25.74 -0.91 3.54
C PRO A 430 -24.65 -2.01 3.52
N CYS A 431 -23.52 -1.78 4.19
CA CYS A 431 -22.43 -2.74 4.28
C CYS A 431 -22.86 -4.01 5.01
N LEU A 432 -23.50 -3.87 6.18
CA LEU A 432 -23.98 -5.00 6.96
C LEU A 432 -24.99 -5.87 6.21
N GLN A 433 -25.94 -5.24 5.51
CA GLN A 433 -26.95 -5.94 4.69
C GLN A 433 -26.32 -6.74 3.56
N MET A 434 -25.17 -6.31 3.04
CA MET A 434 -24.45 -7.03 2.00
C MET A 434 -23.61 -8.19 2.55
N MET A 435 -23.22 -8.15 3.83
CA MET A 435 -22.47 -9.21 4.52
C MET A 435 -23.36 -10.38 4.95
N ALA A 436 -24.59 -10.09 5.36
CA ALA A 436 -25.61 -11.08 5.71
C ALA A 436 -26.17 -11.80 4.46
#